data_AF-A0A956ZP11-F1
#
_entry.id   AF-A0A956ZP11-F1
#
_cell.length_a   1.000
_cell.length_b   1.000
_cell.length_c   1.000
_cell.angle_alpha   90.00
_cell.angle_beta   90.00
_cell.angle_gamma   90.00
#
_symmetry.space_group_name_H-M   'P 1'
#
loop_
_entity.id
_entity.type
_entity.pdbx_description
1 polymer ?
#
loop_
_entity_poly.entity_id
_entity_poly.type
_entity_poly.pdbx_seq_one_letter_code
_entity_poly.pdbx_strand_id
1 'polypeptide(L)' 'MSRMMLKTLREAPAEAELPSHKLLLRAGLVVPVAAGIYSYTPLGWRVHRKIEEIIRQEMDRSGAQEVHLPALQPREP' A
#
# COMPACT_ATOMS: atom_id res chain seq x y z
N MET A 1 -21.31 -2.93 -0.31
CA MET A 1 -20.45 -3.51 -1.37
C MET A 1 -20.69 -2.85 -2.73
N SER A 2 -21.95 -2.64 -3.16
CA SER A 2 -22.28 -2.11 -4.50
C SER A 2 -21.69 -0.73 -4.87
N ARG A 3 -21.29 0.09 -3.88
CA ARG A 3 -20.66 1.42 -4.09
C ARG A 3 -19.14 1.42 -3.92
N MET A 4 -18.54 0.27 -3.59
CA MET A 4 -17.11 0.19 -3.36
C MET A 4 -16.40 0.02 -4.70
N MET A 5 -15.38 0.84 -4.96
CA MET A 5 -14.45 0.61 -6.07
C MET A 5 -13.59 -0.61 -5.74
N LEU A 6 -14.07 -1.79 -6.12
CA LEU A 6 -13.41 -3.07 -5.90
C LEU A 6 -13.56 -3.94 -7.16
N LYS A 7 -12.43 -4.35 -7.74
CA LYS A 7 -12.40 -5.25 -8.89
C LYS A 7 -11.54 -6.45 -8.56
N THR A 8 -12.19 -7.56 -8.20
CA THR A 8 -11.50 -8.83 -7.97
C THR A 8 -11.17 -9.52 -9.29
N LEU A 9 -10.08 -10.28 -9.32
CA LEU A 9 -9.68 -11.11 -10.47
C LEU A 9 -9.90 -12.59 -10.16
N ARG A 10 -10.46 -13.32 -11.14
CA ARG A 10 -10.62 -14.77 -11.04
C ARG A 10 -9.26 -15.44 -10.93
N GLU A 11 -8.32 -15.04 -11.79
CA GLU A 11 -6.95 -15.55 -11.87
C GLU A 11 -5.97 -14.39 -11.67
N ALA A 12 -4.79 -14.69 -11.11
CA ALA A 12 -3.72 -13.69 -11.00
C ALA A 12 -3.03 -13.54 -12.37
N PRO A 13 -2.52 -12.35 -12.69
CA PRO A 13 -1.66 -12.16 -13.87
C PRO A 13 -0.45 -13.09 -13.83
N ALA A 14 0.02 -13.52 -14.99
CA ALA A 14 1.08 -14.54 -15.12
C ALA A 14 2.43 -14.06 -14.58
N GLU A 15 2.68 -12.76 -14.64
CA GLU A 15 3.88 -12.09 -14.15
C GLU A 15 3.97 -12.02 -12.61
N ALA A 16 2.87 -12.26 -11.90
CA ALA A 16 2.87 -12.28 -10.45
C ALA A 16 3.32 -13.67 -9.97
N GLU A 17 4.57 -13.82 -9.55
CA GLU A 17 5.09 -15.14 -9.11
C GLU A 17 4.79 -15.44 -7.63
N LEU A 18 5.02 -14.46 -6.75
CA LEU A 18 4.89 -14.61 -5.31
C LEU A 18 3.43 -14.77 -4.87
N PRO A 19 3.10 -15.69 -3.93
CA PRO A 19 1.73 -15.88 -3.45
C PRO A 19 1.08 -14.60 -2.91
N SER A 20 1.83 -13.79 -2.15
CA SER A 20 1.34 -12.51 -1.62
C SER A 20 0.94 -11.54 -2.73
N HIS A 21 1.78 -11.41 -3.76
CA HIS A 21 1.51 -10.55 -4.92
C HIS A 21 0.27 -11.03 -5.69
N LYS A 22 0.16 -12.33 -5.96
CA LYS A 22 -1.02 -12.94 -6.58
C LYS A 22 -2.30 -12.62 -5.81
N LEU A 23 -2.27 -12.74 -4.48
CA LEU A 23 -3.42 -12.48 -3.62
C LEU A 23 -3.81 -11.00 -3.60
N LEU A 24 -2.83 -10.09 -3.48
CA LEU A 24 -3.08 -8.64 -3.49
C LEU A 24 -3.77 -8.18 -4.78
N LEU A 25 -3.32 -8.70 -5.94
CA LEU A 25 -3.92 -8.40 -7.24
C LEU A 25 -5.32 -9.02 -7.37
N ARG A 26 -5.49 -10.29 -7.02
CA ARG A 26 -6.78 -10.99 -7.14
C ARG A 26 -7.85 -10.41 -6.23
N ALA A 27 -7.48 -10.02 -5.01
CA ALA A 27 -8.38 -9.36 -4.08
C ALA A 27 -8.68 -7.90 -4.46
N GLY A 28 -8.01 -7.36 -5.48
CA GLY A 28 -8.17 -5.97 -5.91
C GLY A 28 -7.73 -4.98 -4.84
N LEU A 29 -6.68 -5.31 -4.06
CA LEU A 29 -6.13 -4.44 -3.01
C LEU A 29 -5.13 -3.43 -3.58
N VAL A 30 -4.43 -3.80 -4.65
CA VAL A 30 -3.49 -2.94 -5.36
C VAL A 30 -3.68 -3.06 -6.87
N VAL A 31 -3.29 -2.02 -7.60
CA VAL A 31 -3.27 -1.97 -9.07
C VAL A 31 -1.87 -1.54 -9.51
N PRO A 32 -1.18 -2.29 -10.39
CA PRO A 32 0.12 -1.88 -10.91
C PRO A 32 -0.03 -0.65 -11.83
N VAL A 33 0.90 0.30 -11.72
CA VAL A 33 0.95 1.52 -12.56
C VAL A 33 2.23 1.56 -13.39
N ALA A 34 3.34 1.11 -12.82
CA ALA A 34 4.63 0.92 -13.51
C ALA A 34 5.44 -0.17 -12.76
N ALA A 35 6.60 -0.54 -13.28
CA ALA A 35 7.48 -1.51 -12.62
C ALA A 35 7.81 -1.05 -11.19
N GLY A 36 7.40 -1.85 -10.19
CA GLY A 36 7.58 -1.52 -8.77
C GLY A 36 6.66 -0.44 -8.20
N ILE A 37 5.74 0.12 -9.00
CA ILE A 37 4.84 1.20 -8.59
C ILE A 37 3.39 0.72 -8.63
N TYR A 38 2.70 0.85 -7.50
CA TYR A 38 1.33 0.38 -7.31
C TYR A 38 0.44 1.49 -6.73
N SER A 39 -0.82 1.51 -7.16
CA SER A 39 -1.88 2.27 -6.49
C SER A 39 -2.66 1.37 -5.53
N TYR A 40 -2.95 1.87 -4.33
CA TYR A 40 -3.88 1.20 -3.42
C TYR A 40 -5.33 1.47 -3.82
N THR A 41 -6.16 0.44 -3.83
CA THR A 41 -7.62 0.62 -3.91
C THR A 41 -8.17 1.07 -2.57
N PRO A 42 -9.45 1.51 -2.45
CA PRO A 42 -10.00 1.89 -1.16
C PRO A 42 -9.89 0.81 -0.08
N LEU A 43 -9.97 -0.48 -0.45
CA LEU A 43 -9.80 -1.58 0.50
C LEU A 43 -8.34 -1.78 0.89
N GLY A 44 -7.41 -1.74 -0.07
CA GLY A 44 -5.98 -1.81 0.21
C GLY A 44 -5.50 -0.65 1.08
N TRP A 45 -6.03 0.55 0.83
CA TRP A 45 -5.71 1.76 1.60
C TRP A 45 -6.16 1.64 3.06
N ARG A 46 -7.33 1.06 3.32
CA ARG A 46 -7.80 0.80 4.70
C ARG A 46 -6.86 -0.13 5.45
N VAL A 47 -6.32 -1.16 4.80
CA VAL A 47 -5.33 -2.07 5.42
C VAL A 47 -4.01 -1.33 5.65
N HIS A 48 -3.53 -0.58 4.65
CA HIS A 48 -2.30 0.21 4.77
C HIS A 48 -2.37 1.19 5.96
N ARG A 49 -3.47 1.92 6.12
CA ARG A 49 -3.69 2.83 7.26
C ARG A 49 -3.72 2.12 8.61
N LYS A 50 -4.28 0.90 8.70
CA LYS A 50 -4.23 0.11 9.95
C LYS A 50 -2.80 -0.27 10.33
N ILE A 51 -1.98 -0.63 9.35
CA ILE A 51 -0.57 -0.97 9.59
C ILE A 51 0.19 0.27 10.06
N GLU A 52 0.03 1.40 9.37
CA GLU A 52 0.66 2.65 9.75
C GLU A 52 0.24 3.08 11.16
N GLU A 53 -1.04 2.98 11.50
CA GLU A 53 -1.55 3.31 12.84
C GLU A 53 -0.88 2.47 13.94
N ILE A 54 -0.74 1.16 13.74
CA ILE A 54 -0.04 0.29 14.69
C ILE A 54 1.42 0.71 14.84
N ILE A 55 2.10 1.01 13.73
CA ILE A 55 3.49 1.48 13.76
C ILE A 55 3.59 2.78 14.56
N ARG A 56 2.72 3.76 14.29
CA ARG A 56 2.69 5.05 15.00
C ARG A 56 2.50 4.86 16.50
N GLN A 57 1.53 4.04 16.89
CA GLN A 57 1.26 3.73 18.30
C GLN A 57 2.49 3.15 19.02
N GLU A 58 3.21 2.22 18.38
CA GLU A 58 4.41 1.63 18.98
C GLU A 58 5.59 2.63 19.02
N MET A 59 5.73 3.47 18.01
CA MET A 59 6.75 4.53 17.97
C MET A 59 6.50 5.58 19.06
N ASP A 60 5.25 6.04 19.23
CA ASP A 60 4.86 6.97 20.29
C ASP A 60 5.13 6.38 21.67
N ARG A 61 4.81 5.10 21.88
CA ARG A 61 5.11 4.38 23.13
C ARG A 61 6.62 4.31 23.43
N SER A 62 7.46 4.31 22.40
CA SER A 62 8.92 4.31 22.55
C SER A 62 9.53 5.71 22.78
N GLY A 63 8.72 6.77 22.71
CA GLY A 63 9.17 8.16 22.85
C GLY A 63 9.75 8.76 21.57
N ALA A 64 9.51 8.14 20.41
CA ALA A 64 9.91 8.69 19.12
C ALA A 64 9.10 9.95 18.76
N GLN A 65 9.62 10.75 17.83
CA GLN A 65 8.94 11.93 17.29
C GLN A 65 8.78 11.76 15.77
N GLU A 66 7.53 11.70 15.29
CA GLU A 66 7.23 11.61 13.86
C GLU A 66 7.43 12.96 13.16
N VAL A 67 8.05 12.94 11.97
CA VAL A 67 8.25 14.11 11.11
C VAL A 67 7.85 13.80 9.67
N HIS A 68 7.36 14.81 8.94
CA HIS A 68 7.03 14.69 7.53
C HIS A 68 7.98 15.56 6.69
N LEU A 69 8.85 14.91 5.92
CA LEU A 69 9.85 15.56 5.08
C LEU A 69 9.46 15.48 3.61
N PRO A 70 9.90 16.44 2.76
CA PRO A 70 9.61 16.41 1.34
C PRO A 70 10.26 15.19 0.67
N ALA A 71 9.57 14.58 -0.29
CA ALA A 71 10.10 13.47 -1.07
C ALA A 71 11.26 13.90 -2.00
N LEU A 72 11.22 15.13 -2.50
CA LEU A 72 12.29 15.75 -3.29
C LEU A 72 13.16 16.62 -2.37
N GLN A 73 14.45 16.34 -2.36
CA GLN A 73 15.44 17.10 -1.60
C GLN A 73 16.22 18.04 -2.51
N PRO A 74 16.60 19.24 -2.04
CA PRO A 74 17.48 20.12 -2.80
C PRO A 74 18.82 19.42 -3.02
N ARG A 75 19.37 19.54 -4.22
CA ARG A 75 20.77 19.20 -4.43
C ARG A 75 21.61 20.31 -3.82
N GLU A 76 22.47 19.99 -2.87
CA GLU A 76 23.49 20.94 -2.40
C GLU A 76 24.36 21.41 -3.59
N PRO A 77 24.99 22.60 -3.51
CA PRO A 77 25.91 23.10 -4.54
C PRO A 77 27.08 22.15 -4.81
#